data_AF-A0A940R348-F1
#
_entry.id   AF-A0A940R348-F1
#
_cell.length_a   1.000
_cell.length_b   1.000
_cell.length_c   1.000
_cell.angle_alpha   90.00
_cell.angle_beta   90.00
_cell.angle_gamma   90.00
#
_symmetry.space_group_name_H-M   'P 1'
#
loop_
_entity.id
_entity.type
_entity.pdbx_description
1 polymer ?
#
loop_
_entity_poly.entity_id
_entity_poly.type
_entity_poly.pdbx_seq_one_letter_code
_entity_poly.pdbx_strand_id
1 'polypeptide(L)'
;PNPAIGWNASWGMAASVADSDFVSVLTKHIHHERKRTTVKRQNISVFENYYNSYDLTQLKPFRDMNPDLLIIKISENVKDSTALSNDFAGYYKKLIDYLDPGNKAIKVLVDGFWTNHHVNNIVKDLAKERGYDFVSISGLSADKTNMAIGQFAHEGVASHPSDKGMRLIAEAIWLTISKYF
;
A
#
# COMPACT_ATOMS: atom_id res chain seq x y z
N PRO A 1 -13.08 0.21 7.27
CA PRO A 1 -14.54 0.06 7.06
C PRO A 1 -15.16 1.32 6.44
N ASN A 2 -16.15 1.12 5.57
CA ASN A 2 -17.09 2.12 5.10
C ASN A 2 -18.50 1.49 5.04
N PRO A 3 -19.27 1.55 6.15
CA PRO A 3 -20.59 0.93 6.23
C PRO A 3 -21.59 1.44 5.19
N ALA A 4 -21.44 2.68 4.72
CA ALA A 4 -22.34 3.30 3.73
C ALA A 4 -22.32 2.57 2.37
N ILE A 5 -21.25 1.85 2.06
CA ILE A 5 -21.10 1.02 0.85
C ILE A 5 -21.13 -0.49 1.16
N GLY A 6 -21.61 -0.87 2.35
CA GLY A 6 -21.69 -2.26 2.79
C GLY A 6 -20.35 -2.88 3.21
N TRP A 7 -19.27 -2.10 3.35
CA TRP A 7 -17.97 -2.61 3.77
C TRP A 7 -17.73 -2.40 5.27
N ASN A 8 -18.00 -3.41 6.11
CA ASN A 8 -17.87 -3.29 7.57
C ASN A 8 -16.51 -3.76 8.12
N ALA A 9 -15.65 -4.32 7.27
CA ALA A 9 -14.39 -4.92 7.70
C ALA A 9 -13.23 -3.92 7.86
N SER A 10 -12.27 -4.32 8.70
CA SER A 10 -11.03 -3.57 9.01
C SER A 10 -9.78 -4.21 8.39
N TRP A 11 -9.95 -4.95 7.31
CA TRP A 11 -8.88 -5.50 6.46
C TRP A 11 -9.01 -4.97 5.02
N GLY A 12 -8.18 -5.49 4.10
CA GLY A 12 -8.18 -5.06 2.70
C GLY A 12 -9.57 -5.14 2.07
N MET A 13 -10.04 -4.05 1.47
CA MET A 13 -11.37 -3.99 0.88
C MET A 13 -11.55 -5.09 -0.17
N ALA A 14 -12.68 -5.79 -0.09
CA ALA A 14 -13.05 -6.93 -0.93
C ALA A 14 -12.26 -8.23 -0.76
N ALA A 15 -11.31 -8.32 0.19
CA ALA A 15 -10.85 -9.63 0.65
C ALA A 15 -11.98 -10.33 1.41
N SER A 16 -12.20 -11.60 1.11
CA SER A 16 -13.35 -12.38 1.61
C SER A 16 -13.35 -12.52 3.14
N VAL A 17 -12.15 -12.61 3.73
CA VAL A 17 -11.90 -12.72 5.18
C VAL A 17 -10.62 -11.96 5.55
N ALA A 18 -10.44 -11.69 6.84
CA ALA A 18 -9.25 -11.00 7.38
C ALA A 18 -7.94 -11.63 6.92
N ASP A 19 -7.90 -12.96 6.87
CA ASP A 19 -6.72 -13.75 6.52
C ASP A 19 -6.34 -13.73 5.03
N SER A 20 -7.23 -13.20 4.18
CA SER A 20 -7.06 -13.15 2.72
C SER A 20 -6.59 -11.79 2.21
N ASP A 21 -6.51 -10.76 3.07
CA ASP A 21 -5.94 -9.48 2.64
C ASP A 21 -4.43 -9.59 2.39
N PHE A 22 -3.89 -8.74 1.50
CA PHE A 22 -2.50 -8.88 1.07
C PHE A 22 -1.49 -8.73 2.22
N VAL A 23 -1.80 -7.96 3.27
CA VAL A 23 -0.90 -7.81 4.43
C VAL A 23 -0.91 -9.09 5.26
N SER A 24 -2.08 -9.70 5.46
CA SER A 24 -2.20 -10.99 6.14
C SER A 24 -1.46 -12.11 5.38
N VAL A 25 -1.59 -12.15 4.05
CA VAL A 25 -0.86 -13.11 3.20
C VAL A 25 0.66 -12.85 3.26
N LEU A 26 1.10 -11.59 3.10
CA LEU A 26 2.51 -11.23 3.18
C LEU A 26 3.11 -11.54 4.56
N THR A 27 2.34 -11.31 5.63
CA THR A 27 2.76 -11.63 7.01
C THR A 27 3.01 -13.13 7.18
N LYS A 28 2.18 -14.00 6.55
CA LYS A 28 2.39 -15.46 6.57
C LYS A 28 3.71 -15.84 5.89
N HIS A 29 4.07 -15.22 4.76
CA HIS A 29 5.37 -15.44 4.12
C HIS A 29 6.53 -14.99 5.01
N ILE A 30 6.43 -13.79 5.59
CA ILE A 30 7.43 -13.26 6.52
C ILE A 30 7.62 -14.17 7.73
N HIS A 31 6.54 -14.68 8.33
CA HIS A 31 6.61 -15.57 9.50
C HIS A 31 7.04 -16.99 9.17
N HIS A 32 6.87 -17.43 7.92
CA HIS A 32 7.44 -18.69 7.45
C HIS A 32 8.98 -18.65 7.56
N GLU A 33 9.61 -17.58 7.08
CA GLU A 33 11.06 -17.41 7.15
C GLU A 33 11.55 -16.96 8.53
N ARG A 34 10.87 -15.97 9.14
CA ARG A 34 11.24 -15.38 10.44
C ARG A 34 10.03 -15.23 11.36
N LYS A 35 9.73 -16.30 12.10
CA LYS A 35 8.58 -16.39 13.04
C LYS A 35 8.47 -15.26 14.07
N ARG A 36 9.58 -14.60 14.43
CA ARG A 36 9.61 -13.54 15.47
C ARG A 36 9.47 -12.12 14.90
N THR A 37 9.31 -11.96 13.58
CA THR A 37 9.14 -10.64 12.96
C THR A 37 7.85 -9.97 13.45
N THR A 38 7.96 -8.73 13.91
CA THR A 38 6.79 -7.91 14.24
C THR A 38 6.31 -7.18 12.99
N VAL A 39 5.08 -7.44 12.56
CA VAL A 39 4.45 -6.74 11.43
C VAL A 39 3.39 -5.79 11.97
N LYS A 40 3.44 -4.53 11.53
CA LYS A 40 2.43 -3.51 11.83
C LYS A 40 1.95 -2.88 10.53
N ARG A 41 0.66 -2.58 10.46
CA ARG A 41 0.02 -1.96 9.29
C ARG A 41 -0.86 -0.80 9.74
N GLN A 42 -0.94 0.22 8.88
CA GLN A 42 -1.84 1.35 9.04
C GLN A 42 -2.49 1.65 7.70
N ASN A 43 -3.81 1.80 7.69
CA ASN A 43 -4.46 2.43 6.55
C ASN A 43 -4.27 3.95 6.67
N ILE A 44 -3.74 4.57 5.61
CA ILE A 44 -3.49 6.00 5.54
C ILE A 44 -4.23 6.64 4.35
N SER A 45 -5.42 6.16 4.00
CA SER A 45 -6.22 6.74 2.92
C SER A 45 -6.56 8.22 3.15
N VAL A 46 -6.60 8.66 4.41
CA VAL A 46 -6.77 10.07 4.77
C VAL A 46 -5.57 10.91 4.29
N PHE A 47 -4.34 10.39 4.36
CA PHE A 47 -3.17 11.07 3.78
C PHE A 47 -3.32 11.18 2.26
N GLU A 48 -3.75 10.12 1.58
CA GLU A 48 -3.93 10.17 0.12
C GLU A 48 -4.96 11.21 -0.34
N ASN A 49 -6.04 11.40 0.43
CA ASN A 49 -7.08 12.38 0.13
C ASN A 49 -6.67 13.82 0.52
N TYR A 50 -5.82 13.99 1.55
CA TYR A 50 -5.55 15.28 2.19
C TYR A 50 -4.05 15.49 2.50
N TYR A 51 -3.14 15.03 1.65
CA TYR A 51 -1.70 15.01 1.92
C TYR A 51 -1.10 16.38 2.24
N ASN A 52 -1.71 17.47 1.74
CA ASN A 52 -1.28 18.83 1.98
C ASN A 52 -1.61 19.36 3.39
N SER A 53 -2.58 18.74 4.08
CA SER A 53 -3.00 19.13 5.44
C SER A 53 -2.95 17.97 6.45
N TYR A 54 -2.53 16.78 6.02
CA TYR A 54 -2.47 15.60 6.86
C TYR A 54 -1.45 15.78 8.00
N ASP A 55 -1.91 15.62 9.23
CA ASP A 55 -1.05 15.60 10.41
C ASP A 55 -0.28 14.28 10.50
N LEU A 56 1.01 14.32 10.13
CA LEU A 56 1.92 13.17 10.18
C LEU A 56 2.12 12.64 11.61
N THR A 57 1.84 13.42 12.66
CA THR A 57 2.00 12.95 14.05
C THR A 57 1.05 11.80 14.42
N GLN A 58 -0.02 11.62 13.66
CA GLN A 58 -0.89 10.43 13.75
C GLN A 58 -0.13 9.13 13.46
N LEU A 59 1.00 9.19 12.74
CA LEU A 59 1.86 8.06 12.42
C LEU A 59 3.05 7.89 13.38
N LYS A 60 3.10 8.69 14.46
CA LYS A 60 4.17 8.64 15.47
C LYS A 60 4.44 7.23 16.00
N PRO A 61 3.44 6.35 16.28
CA PRO A 61 3.73 4.99 16.75
C PRO A 61 4.51 4.13 15.74
N PHE A 62 4.31 4.36 14.44
CA PHE A 62 5.01 3.63 13.37
C PHE A 62 6.42 4.17 13.17
N ARG A 63 6.60 5.49 13.28
CA ARG A 63 7.92 6.13 13.29
C ARG A 63 8.75 5.67 14.49
N ASP A 64 8.18 5.76 15.70
CA ASP A 64 8.89 5.50 16.95
C ASP A 64 9.21 4.01 17.15
N MET A 65 8.55 3.12 16.38
CA MET A 65 8.95 1.73 16.28
C MET A 65 10.34 1.55 15.68
N ASN A 66 10.84 2.52 14.91
CA ASN A 66 12.11 2.46 14.20
C ASN A 66 12.22 1.18 13.36
N PRO A 67 11.38 1.02 12.31
CA PRO A 67 11.28 -0.22 11.57
C PRO A 67 12.58 -0.55 10.81
N ASP A 68 12.92 -1.84 10.73
CA ASP A 68 14.03 -2.32 9.87
C ASP A 68 13.64 -2.33 8.38
N LEU A 69 12.35 -2.47 8.09
CA LEU A 69 11.77 -2.51 6.74
C LEU A 69 10.48 -1.69 6.72
N LEU A 70 10.40 -0.74 5.80
CA LEU A 70 9.25 0.14 5.59
C LEU A 70 8.70 -0.06 4.17
N ILE A 71 7.53 -0.69 4.09
CA ILE A 71 6.76 -0.87 2.85
C ILE A 71 5.70 0.21 2.80
N ILE A 72 5.71 1.03 1.76
CA ILE A 72 4.71 2.08 1.58
C ILE A 72 3.97 1.85 0.28
N LYS A 73 2.67 1.60 0.44
CA LYS A 73 1.74 1.37 -0.64
C LYS A 73 0.60 2.38 -0.52
N ILE A 74 0.71 3.48 -1.26
CA ILE A 74 -0.31 4.52 -1.41
C ILE A 74 -0.31 5.04 -2.83
N SER A 75 -1.49 5.23 -3.40
CA SER A 75 -1.73 5.72 -4.77
C SER A 75 -3.20 5.68 -5.15
N GLU A 76 -3.98 4.80 -4.53
CA GLU A 76 -5.35 4.47 -4.86
C GLU A 76 -6.31 5.64 -4.70
N ASN A 77 -6.11 6.46 -3.66
CA ASN A 77 -7.02 7.58 -3.36
C ASN A 77 -6.45 8.95 -3.77
N VAL A 78 -5.21 8.99 -4.27
CA VAL A 78 -4.60 10.23 -4.77
C VAL A 78 -5.21 10.57 -6.13
N LYS A 79 -5.74 11.78 -6.27
CA LYS A 79 -6.34 12.24 -7.54
C LYS A 79 -5.26 12.43 -8.61
N ASP A 80 -5.17 11.48 -9.55
CA ASP A 80 -4.14 11.42 -10.58
C ASP A 80 -4.04 12.69 -11.45
N SER A 81 -5.18 13.30 -11.77
CA SER A 81 -5.24 14.51 -12.60
C SER A 81 -4.62 15.74 -11.94
N THR A 82 -4.44 15.74 -10.62
CA THR A 82 -3.89 16.88 -9.86
C THR A 82 -2.62 16.51 -9.08
N ALA A 83 -2.16 15.26 -9.17
CA ALA A 83 -1.02 14.79 -8.38
C ALA A 83 0.26 15.60 -8.67
N LEU A 84 0.49 15.98 -9.93
CA LEU A 84 1.62 16.81 -10.34
C LEU A 84 1.47 18.26 -9.87
N SER A 85 0.33 18.90 -10.16
CA SER A 85 0.11 20.32 -9.82
C SER A 85 0.07 20.58 -8.32
N ASN A 86 -0.31 19.58 -7.53
CA ASN A 86 -0.44 19.69 -6.07
C ASN A 86 0.79 19.14 -5.32
N ASP A 87 1.89 18.86 -6.01
CA ASP A 87 3.16 18.40 -5.44
C ASP A 87 3.02 17.12 -4.59
N PHE A 88 2.27 16.13 -5.07
CA PHE A 88 2.16 14.85 -4.36
C PHE A 88 3.54 14.23 -4.08
N ALA A 89 4.49 14.36 -5.00
CA ALA A 89 5.86 13.87 -4.82
C ALA A 89 6.55 14.49 -3.59
N GLY A 90 6.43 15.81 -3.38
CA GLY A 90 6.98 16.49 -2.21
C GLY A 90 6.34 16.03 -0.90
N TYR A 91 5.02 15.86 -0.85
CA TYR A 91 4.35 15.33 0.35
C TYR A 91 4.65 13.87 0.60
N TYR A 92 4.81 13.06 -0.45
CA TYR A 92 5.19 11.66 -0.30
C TYR A 92 6.62 11.54 0.25
N LYS A 93 7.56 12.37 -0.23
CA LYS A 93 8.91 12.49 0.37
C LYS A 93 8.83 12.81 1.87
N LYS A 94 8.04 13.82 2.25
CA LYS A 94 7.84 14.20 3.67
C LYS A 94 7.27 13.06 4.52
N LEU A 95 6.33 12.27 3.98
CA LEU A 95 5.79 11.10 4.67
C LEU A 95 6.89 10.05 4.94
N ILE A 96 7.70 9.73 3.93
CA ILE A 96 8.80 8.75 4.07
C ILE A 96 9.82 9.24 5.10
N ASP A 97 10.28 10.48 4.95
CA ASP A 97 11.28 11.09 5.83
C ASP A 97 10.75 11.20 7.28
N TYR A 98 9.44 11.41 7.46
CA TYR A 98 8.83 11.40 8.79
C TYR A 98 8.81 10.01 9.43
N LEU A 99 8.50 8.97 8.66
CA LEU A 99 8.38 7.59 9.17
C LEU A 99 9.73 6.96 9.51
N ASP A 100 10.81 7.37 8.84
CA ASP A 100 12.17 6.92 9.11
C ASP A 100 13.18 8.10 9.05
N PRO A 101 13.18 8.98 10.06
CA PRO A 101 14.01 10.18 10.07
C PRO A 101 15.52 9.87 10.14
N GLY A 102 15.88 8.68 10.58
CA GLY A 102 17.28 8.21 10.61
C GLY A 102 17.75 7.62 9.29
N ASN A 103 16.85 7.46 8.31
CA ASN A 103 17.08 6.78 7.04
C ASN A 103 17.72 5.38 7.22
N LYS A 104 17.28 4.62 8.23
CA LYS A 104 17.86 3.32 8.59
C LYS A 104 17.11 2.13 8.01
N ALA A 105 15.80 2.26 7.81
CA ALA A 105 14.97 1.19 7.28
C ALA A 105 15.38 0.83 5.85
N ILE A 106 15.15 -0.41 5.43
CA ILE A 106 15.02 -0.72 4.01
C ILE A 106 13.68 -0.13 3.53
N LYS A 107 13.66 0.57 2.39
CA LYS A 107 12.44 1.19 1.85
C LYS A 107 11.99 0.44 0.61
N VAL A 108 10.68 0.14 0.58
CA VAL A 108 10.03 -0.49 -0.56
C VAL A 108 8.79 0.33 -0.90
N LEU A 109 8.79 0.97 -2.07
CA LEU A 109 7.61 1.68 -2.57
C LEU A 109 6.84 0.79 -3.52
N VAL A 110 5.52 0.71 -3.32
CA VAL A 110 4.61 -0.09 -4.14
C VAL A 110 3.62 0.84 -4.83
N ASP A 111 3.49 0.73 -6.16
CA ASP A 111 2.52 1.53 -6.92
C ASP A 111 1.06 1.03 -6.74
N GLY A 112 0.15 1.66 -7.48
CA GLY A 112 -1.28 1.40 -7.37
C GLY A 112 -1.74 0.18 -8.13
N PHE A 113 -2.77 -0.50 -7.61
CA PHE A 113 -3.41 -1.62 -8.30
C PHE A 113 -4.05 -1.18 -9.62
N TRP A 114 -4.67 0.01 -9.64
CA TRP A 114 -5.26 0.62 -10.82
C TRP A 114 -4.27 1.51 -11.57
N THR A 115 -4.53 1.73 -12.85
CA THR A 115 -3.71 2.57 -13.73
C THR A 115 -3.95 4.06 -13.46
N ASN A 116 -3.19 4.62 -12.53
CA ASN A 116 -3.08 6.06 -12.28
C ASN A 116 -1.69 6.52 -12.76
N HIS A 117 -1.61 7.01 -14.00
CA HIS A 117 -0.32 7.19 -14.69
C HIS A 117 0.61 8.18 -13.95
N HIS A 118 0.11 9.34 -13.54
CA HIS A 118 0.94 10.32 -12.87
C HIS A 118 1.37 9.85 -11.48
N VAL A 119 0.44 9.33 -10.69
CA VAL A 119 0.71 8.87 -9.31
C VAL A 119 1.66 7.69 -9.31
N ASN A 120 1.42 6.67 -10.15
CA ASN A 120 2.29 5.49 -10.23
C ASN A 120 3.69 5.86 -10.72
N ASN A 121 3.80 6.80 -11.68
CA ASN A 121 5.10 7.31 -12.12
C ASN A 121 5.81 8.09 -11.01
N ILE A 122 5.10 8.93 -10.24
CA ILE A 122 5.68 9.63 -9.07
C ILE A 122 6.25 8.61 -8.08
N VAL A 123 5.52 7.53 -7.76
CA VAL A 123 6.00 6.49 -6.84
C VAL A 123 7.28 5.83 -7.36
N LYS A 124 7.27 5.45 -8.64
CA LYS A 124 8.40 4.81 -9.33
C LYS A 124 9.63 5.73 -9.38
N ASP A 125 9.44 6.97 -9.81
CA ASP A 125 10.51 7.94 -9.96
C ASP A 125 11.11 8.31 -8.60
N LEU A 126 10.27 8.42 -7.56
CA LEU A 126 10.73 8.64 -6.20
C LEU A 126 11.57 7.48 -5.66
N ALA A 127 11.13 6.24 -5.89
CA ALA A 127 11.91 5.06 -5.50
C ALA A 127 13.27 5.06 -6.20
N LYS A 128 13.29 5.34 -7.50
CA LYS A 128 14.52 5.44 -8.29
C LYS A 128 15.43 6.58 -7.80
N GLU A 129 14.89 7.78 -7.57
CA GLU A 129 15.62 8.95 -7.09
C GLU A 129 16.32 8.66 -5.76
N ARG A 130 15.64 7.95 -4.86
CA ARG A 130 16.13 7.70 -3.49
C ARG A 130 16.86 6.37 -3.33
N GLY A 131 16.99 5.57 -4.40
CA GLY A 131 17.62 4.26 -4.36
C GLY A 131 16.84 3.23 -3.54
N TYR A 132 15.51 3.36 -3.47
CA TYR A 132 14.63 2.42 -2.77
C TYR A 132 14.24 1.26 -3.68
N ASP A 133 13.88 0.12 -3.09
CA ASP A 133 13.27 -0.97 -3.83
C ASP A 133 11.87 -0.51 -4.33
N PHE A 134 11.49 -0.94 -5.53
CA PHE A 134 10.23 -0.60 -6.16
C PHE A 134 9.47 -1.87 -6.60
N VAL A 135 8.17 -1.90 -6.34
CA VAL A 135 7.26 -2.98 -6.75
C VAL A 135 6.14 -2.39 -7.59
N SER A 136 6.00 -2.90 -8.81
CA SER A 136 4.86 -2.53 -9.66
C SER A 136 3.78 -3.60 -9.62
N ILE A 137 2.56 -3.18 -9.30
CA ILE A 137 1.32 -3.96 -9.30
C ILE A 137 0.25 -3.34 -10.21
N SER A 138 0.51 -2.21 -10.86
CA SER A 138 -0.44 -1.49 -11.72
C SER A 138 -0.97 -2.29 -12.91
N GLY A 139 -0.25 -3.34 -13.34
CA GLY A 139 -0.74 -4.28 -14.35
C GLY A 139 -1.81 -5.26 -13.85
N LEU A 140 -1.96 -5.47 -12.54
CA LEU A 140 -2.86 -6.49 -12.00
C LEU A 140 -4.34 -6.17 -12.25
N SER A 141 -4.71 -4.89 -12.36
CA SER A 141 -6.09 -4.48 -12.65
C SER A 141 -6.55 -4.78 -14.08
N ALA A 142 -5.63 -5.08 -15.01
CA ALA A 142 -5.97 -5.46 -16.39
C ALA A 142 -6.71 -6.81 -16.46
N ASP A 143 -6.39 -7.75 -15.57
CA ASP A 143 -7.12 -9.00 -15.40
C ASP A 143 -8.25 -8.81 -14.39
N LYS A 144 -9.48 -8.71 -14.87
CA LYS A 144 -10.68 -8.52 -14.03
C LYS A 144 -10.90 -9.65 -13.01
N THR A 145 -10.31 -10.84 -13.21
CA THR A 145 -10.40 -11.92 -12.21
C THR A 145 -9.59 -11.63 -10.94
N ASN A 146 -8.70 -10.64 -10.99
CA ASN A 146 -8.02 -10.11 -9.82
C ASN A 146 -8.89 -9.14 -9.01
N MET A 147 -10.08 -8.77 -9.50
CA MET A 147 -11.08 -7.98 -8.78
C MET A 147 -12.20 -8.88 -8.24
N ALA A 148 -12.92 -8.42 -7.22
CA ALA A 148 -14.02 -9.15 -6.60
C ALA A 148 -15.38 -8.92 -7.31
N ILE A 149 -15.37 -8.73 -8.63
CA ILE A 149 -16.56 -8.43 -9.43
C ILE A 149 -17.59 -9.55 -9.25
N GLY A 150 -18.83 -9.17 -8.93
CA GLY A 150 -19.93 -10.11 -8.67
C GLY A 150 -19.92 -10.78 -7.29
N GLN A 151 -18.92 -10.51 -6.44
CA GLN A 151 -18.83 -11.09 -5.09
C GLN A 151 -19.41 -10.16 -4.01
N PHE A 152 -19.58 -8.87 -4.32
CA PHE A 152 -20.10 -7.86 -3.42
C PHE A 152 -21.23 -7.06 -4.09
N ALA A 153 -22.25 -6.69 -3.30
CA ALA A 153 -23.41 -5.96 -3.80
C ALA A 153 -23.06 -4.55 -4.31
N HIS A 154 -22.12 -3.87 -3.65
CA HIS A 154 -21.67 -2.55 -4.06
C HIS A 154 -20.51 -2.65 -5.05
N GLU A 155 -20.68 -2.16 -6.27
CA GLU A 155 -19.67 -2.25 -7.34
C GLU A 155 -18.33 -1.60 -6.96
N GLY A 156 -18.37 -0.48 -6.23
CA GLY A 156 -17.18 0.17 -5.72
C GLY A 156 -16.38 -0.68 -4.71
N VAL A 157 -17.02 -1.65 -4.02
CA VAL A 157 -16.30 -2.64 -3.22
C VAL A 157 -15.80 -3.75 -4.14
N ALA A 158 -16.68 -4.26 -5.02
CA ALA A 158 -16.36 -5.34 -5.94
C ALA A 158 -15.19 -5.04 -6.91
N SER A 159 -14.93 -3.77 -7.22
CA SER A 159 -13.80 -3.35 -8.07
C SER A 159 -12.43 -3.46 -7.40
N HIS A 160 -12.38 -3.67 -6.07
CA HIS A 160 -11.14 -3.87 -5.33
C HIS A 160 -10.58 -5.29 -5.53
N PRO A 161 -9.29 -5.52 -5.16
CA PRO A 161 -8.68 -6.83 -5.36
C PRO A 161 -9.47 -7.95 -4.67
N SER A 162 -9.79 -9.00 -5.41
CA SER A 162 -10.31 -10.26 -4.84
C SER A 162 -9.23 -10.97 -4.04
N ASP A 163 -9.55 -12.09 -3.39
CA ASP A 163 -8.55 -12.96 -2.75
C ASP A 163 -7.43 -13.36 -3.72
N LYS A 164 -7.73 -13.53 -5.03
CA LYS A 164 -6.71 -13.75 -6.06
C LYS A 164 -5.81 -12.52 -6.21
N GLY A 165 -6.40 -11.34 -6.38
CA GLY A 165 -5.65 -10.09 -6.51
C GLY A 165 -4.81 -9.78 -5.27
N MET A 166 -5.35 -9.99 -4.06
CA MET A 166 -4.64 -9.81 -2.79
C MET A 166 -3.41 -10.72 -2.69
N ARG A 167 -3.52 -12.00 -3.10
CA ARG A 167 -2.36 -12.90 -3.17
C ARG A 167 -1.30 -12.41 -4.16
N LEU A 168 -1.70 -11.98 -5.36
CA LEU A 168 -0.75 -11.47 -6.36
C LEU A 168 -0.03 -10.20 -5.88
N ILE A 169 -0.72 -9.30 -5.17
CA ILE A 169 -0.10 -8.13 -4.55
C ILE A 169 0.93 -8.58 -3.49
N ALA A 170 0.56 -9.52 -2.61
CA ALA A 170 1.45 -10.02 -1.59
C ALA A 170 2.69 -10.73 -2.18
N GLU A 171 2.50 -11.55 -3.22
CA GLU A 171 3.57 -12.24 -3.95
C GLU A 171 4.53 -11.26 -4.62
N ALA A 172 4.01 -10.23 -5.30
CA ALA A 172 4.85 -9.20 -5.93
C ALA A 172 5.75 -8.48 -4.91
N ILE A 173 5.20 -8.14 -3.73
CA ILE A 173 5.97 -7.53 -2.65
C ILE A 173 6.98 -8.53 -2.07
N TRP A 174 6.56 -9.78 -1.84
CA TRP A 174 7.42 -10.83 -1.28
C TRP A 174 8.65 -11.13 -2.14
N LEU A 175 8.47 -11.22 -3.46
CA LEU A 175 9.58 -11.43 -4.41
C LEU A 175 10.67 -10.37 -4.25
N THR A 176 10.31 -9.12 -3.94
CA THR A 176 11.27 -8.04 -3.71
C THR A 176 11.90 -8.10 -2.33
N ILE A 177 11.14 -8.38 -1.27
CA ILE A 177 11.64 -8.26 0.12
C ILE A 177 12.26 -9.55 0.67
N SER A 178 12.02 -10.70 0.06
CA SER A 178 12.48 -12.02 0.54
C SER A 178 13.99 -12.08 0.75
N LYS A 179 14.78 -11.33 -0.04
CA LYS A 179 16.25 -11.20 0.12
C LYS A 179 16.71 -10.63 1.48
N TYR A 180 15.80 -10.10 2.29
CA TYR A 180 16.10 -9.54 3.61
C TYR A 180 15.72 -10.46 4.78
N PHE A 181 15.08 -11.60 4.50
CA PHE A 181 14.67 -12.62 5.47
C PHE A 181 15.63 -13.81 5.46
#